data_AF-A0A6P5XX17-F1
#
_entry.id   AF-A0A6P5XX17-F1
#
_cell.length_a   1.000
_cell.length_b   1.000
_cell.length_c   1.000
_cell.angle_alpha   90.00
_cell.angle_beta   90.00
_cell.angle_gamma   90.00
#
_symmetry.space_group_name_H-M   'P 1'
#
loop_
_entity.id
_entity.type
_entity.pdbx_description
1 polymer ?
#
loop_
_entity_poly.entity_id
_entity_poly.type
_entity_poly.pdbx_seq_one_letter_code
_entity_poly.pdbx_strand_id
1 'polypeptide(L)'
;MLKLSYNHLPSHLQRCLTRLSLFPKDTIYDTDYIIQFWMAIRLTESPKQNEEWEDVGLRYFKELWSRGFVQDVEVEYTYYTFKIRDLIHDLLSNVSQDDFLTIYPHTINAADHIRHLSFLGDNPLRAPQSFLKNLKGVRTLVILPSSGRNRIIEEHFVNASILNFKFLRLLDLSYSFLEVLPNSVGTLKHLRYLDLSRCYRMSKLPRSIYKLQSLLTLRLLDIDCQLQLPRNLQSLVNLRFLDLTEILMGN
;
A
#
# COMPACT_ATOMS: atom_id res chain seq x y z
N MET A 1 19.43 -12.04 -19.73
CA MET A 1 18.10 -12.60 -20.05
C MET A 1 16.95 -11.84 -19.37
N LEU A 2 16.97 -11.67 -18.03
CA LEU A 2 15.87 -10.99 -17.28
C LEU A 2 15.56 -9.56 -17.74
N LYS A 3 16.59 -8.71 -17.95
CA LYS A 3 16.38 -7.34 -18.47
C LYS A 3 15.76 -7.32 -19.87
N LEU A 4 16.10 -8.31 -20.72
CA LEU A 4 15.47 -8.45 -22.03
C LEU A 4 14.01 -8.85 -21.88
N SER A 5 13.69 -9.86 -21.06
CA SER A 5 12.30 -10.25 -20.78
C SER A 5 11.46 -9.09 -20.25
N TYR A 6 12.03 -8.28 -19.35
CA TYR A 6 11.39 -7.06 -18.84
C TYR A 6 11.15 -6.02 -19.95
N ASN A 7 12.15 -5.76 -20.80
CA ASN A 7 12.03 -4.79 -21.89
C ASN A 7 10.97 -5.18 -22.95
N HIS A 8 10.64 -6.47 -23.07
CA HIS A 8 9.59 -6.98 -23.97
C HIS A 8 8.19 -7.02 -23.32
N LEU A 9 8.04 -6.61 -22.06
CA LEU A 9 6.72 -6.46 -21.46
C LEU A 9 5.97 -5.27 -22.07
N PRO A 10 4.64 -5.36 -22.24
CA PRO A 10 3.80 -4.20 -22.49
C PRO A 10 4.03 -3.11 -21.43
N SER A 11 3.94 -1.84 -21.83
CA SER A 11 4.28 -0.70 -20.96
C SER A 11 3.44 -0.64 -19.69
N HIS A 12 2.17 -1.07 -19.73
CA HIS A 12 1.33 -1.15 -18.53
C HIS A 12 1.83 -2.21 -17.53
N LEU A 13 2.28 -3.37 -18.01
CA LEU A 13 2.85 -4.42 -17.16
C LEU A 13 4.22 -4.07 -16.62
N GLN A 14 5.07 -3.41 -17.43
CA GLN A 14 6.33 -2.86 -16.95
C GLN A 14 6.06 -1.95 -15.75
N ARG A 15 5.16 -0.98 -15.89
CA ARG A 15 4.79 -0.06 -14.80
C ARG A 15 4.26 -0.79 -13.57
N CYS A 16 3.37 -1.78 -13.74
CA CYS A 16 2.84 -2.59 -12.64
C CYS A 16 3.93 -3.34 -11.90
N LEU A 17 4.78 -4.05 -12.66
CA LEU A 17 5.88 -4.83 -12.14
C LEU A 17 6.92 -3.93 -11.45
N THR A 18 7.32 -2.80 -12.04
CA THR A 18 8.26 -1.84 -11.42
C THR A 18 7.75 -1.37 -10.06
N ARG A 19 6.44 -1.11 -9.90
CA ARG A 19 5.92 -0.68 -8.60
C ARG A 19 5.93 -1.75 -7.53
N LEU A 20 6.13 -3.03 -7.89
CA LEU A 20 6.32 -4.07 -6.90
C LEU A 20 7.70 -4.00 -6.20
N SER A 21 8.66 -3.19 -6.70
CA SER A 21 9.93 -2.97 -5.98
C SER A 21 9.76 -2.27 -4.62
N LEU A 22 8.59 -1.66 -4.37
CA LEU A 22 8.27 -1.09 -3.06
C LEU A 22 8.24 -2.14 -1.96
N PHE A 23 7.90 -3.38 -2.30
CA PHE A 23 7.67 -4.41 -1.31
C PHE A 23 8.97 -5.19 -1.02
N PRO A 24 9.16 -5.71 0.21
CA PRO A 24 10.39 -6.41 0.56
C PRO A 24 10.63 -7.68 -0.27
N LYS A 25 11.89 -8.09 -0.34
CA LYS A 25 12.27 -9.42 -0.83
C LYS A 25 11.71 -10.50 0.09
N ASP A 26 11.63 -11.73 -0.44
CA ASP A 26 11.26 -12.93 0.32
C ASP A 26 9.91 -12.89 1.05
N THR A 27 9.02 -11.98 0.67
CA THR A 27 7.71 -11.82 1.28
C THR A 27 6.63 -12.45 0.39
N ILE A 28 5.69 -13.13 1.01
CA ILE A 28 4.51 -13.70 0.36
C ILE A 28 3.44 -12.62 0.29
N TYR A 29 2.85 -12.44 -0.89
CA TYR A 29 1.76 -11.50 -1.14
C TYR A 29 0.54 -12.24 -1.65
N ASP A 30 -0.64 -11.74 -1.31
CA ASP A 30 -1.88 -12.14 -1.97
C ASP A 30 -2.17 -11.26 -3.20
N THR A 31 -2.90 -11.83 -4.16
CA THR A 31 -3.28 -11.11 -5.39
C THR A 31 -4.21 -9.94 -5.13
N ASP A 32 -5.06 -9.98 -4.11
CA ASP A 32 -5.99 -8.88 -3.84
C ASP A 32 -5.24 -7.62 -3.42
N TYR A 33 -4.21 -7.77 -2.58
CA TYR A 33 -3.34 -6.68 -2.15
C TYR A 33 -2.67 -5.99 -3.35
N ILE A 34 -2.03 -6.73 -4.26
CA ILE A 34 -1.35 -6.10 -5.42
C ILE A 34 -2.33 -5.49 -6.42
N ILE A 35 -3.51 -6.08 -6.61
CA ILE A 35 -4.54 -5.55 -7.52
C ILE A 35 -5.10 -4.24 -6.95
N GLN A 36 -5.47 -4.24 -5.67
CA GLN A 36 -5.93 -3.04 -4.95
C GLN A 36 -4.85 -1.95 -4.96
N PHE A 37 -3.59 -2.33 -4.78
CA PHE A 37 -2.45 -1.42 -4.92
C PHE A 37 -2.39 -0.81 -6.33
N TRP A 38 -2.40 -1.61 -7.40
CA TRP A 38 -2.35 -1.11 -8.79
C TRP A 38 -3.54 -0.20 -9.13
N MET A 39 -4.73 -0.53 -8.65
CA MET A 39 -5.93 0.31 -8.79
C MET A 39 -5.77 1.65 -8.08
N ALA A 40 -5.23 1.65 -6.85
CA ALA A 40 -5.05 2.85 -6.06
C ALA A 40 -4.08 3.85 -6.72
N ILE A 41 -2.97 3.36 -7.29
CA ILE A 41 -2.01 4.21 -7.98
C ILE A 41 -2.34 4.46 -9.47
N ARG A 42 -3.44 3.88 -9.97
CA ARG A 42 -3.96 4.00 -11.35
C ARG A 42 -3.01 3.42 -12.42
N LEU A 43 -2.61 2.17 -12.23
CA LEU A 43 -1.83 1.43 -13.21
C LEU A 43 -2.64 0.45 -14.07
N THR A 44 -3.88 0.17 -13.69
CA THR A 44 -4.82 -0.62 -14.48
C THR A 44 -5.39 0.20 -15.64
N GLU A 45 -5.53 -0.44 -16.80
CA GLU A 45 -6.28 0.12 -17.92
C GLU A 45 -7.78 0.14 -17.59
N SER A 46 -8.55 0.95 -18.33
CA SER A 46 -10.01 0.97 -18.14
C SER A 46 -10.60 -0.40 -18.51
N PRO A 47 -11.50 -0.96 -17.67
CA PRO A 47 -12.10 -2.25 -17.96
C PRO A 47 -12.86 -2.24 -19.29
N LYS A 48 -12.87 -3.39 -19.97
CA LYS A 48 -13.71 -3.59 -21.16
C LYS A 48 -15.18 -3.77 -20.76
N GLN A 49 -16.06 -3.86 -21.74
CA GLN A 49 -17.47 -4.17 -21.48
C GLN A 49 -17.60 -5.52 -20.76
N ASN A 50 -18.29 -5.53 -19.62
CA ASN A 50 -18.47 -6.68 -18.71
C ASN A 50 -17.21 -7.14 -17.96
N GLU A 51 -16.21 -6.26 -17.80
CA GLU A 51 -15.02 -6.51 -16.98
C GLU A 51 -15.02 -5.52 -15.80
N GLU A 52 -14.63 -5.97 -14.62
CA GLU A 52 -14.39 -5.12 -13.46
C GLU A 52 -12.89 -4.76 -13.36
N TRP A 53 -12.53 -3.72 -12.60
CA TRP A 53 -11.12 -3.33 -12.44
C TRP A 53 -10.26 -4.43 -11.81
N GLU A 54 -10.87 -5.27 -11.00
CA GLU A 54 -10.27 -6.44 -10.37
C GLU A 54 -9.89 -7.49 -11.39
N ASP A 55 -10.75 -7.74 -12.38
CA ASP A 55 -10.50 -8.68 -13.46
C ASP A 55 -9.31 -8.24 -14.32
N VAL A 56 -9.21 -6.92 -14.60
CA VAL A 56 -8.04 -6.34 -15.28
C VAL A 56 -6.76 -6.60 -14.49
N GLY A 57 -6.80 -6.34 -13.18
CA GLY A 57 -5.66 -6.58 -12.29
C GLY A 57 -5.26 -8.05 -12.23
N LEU A 58 -6.23 -8.96 -12.14
CA LEU A 58 -5.98 -10.40 -12.12
C LEU A 58 -5.38 -10.89 -13.43
N ARG A 59 -5.83 -10.35 -14.57
CA ARG A 59 -5.25 -10.63 -15.89
C ARG A 59 -3.80 -10.17 -15.97
N TYR A 60 -3.47 -8.99 -15.44
CA TYR A 60 -2.08 -8.52 -15.37
C TYR A 60 -1.21 -9.45 -14.52
N PHE A 61 -1.70 -9.86 -13.35
CA PHE A 61 -1.00 -10.83 -12.50
C PHE A 61 -0.74 -12.15 -13.24
N LYS A 62 -1.78 -12.73 -13.87
CA LYS A 62 -1.66 -13.98 -14.62
C LYS A 62 -0.65 -13.89 -15.77
N GLU A 63 -0.57 -12.75 -16.46
CA GLU A 63 0.44 -12.54 -17.50
C GLU A 63 1.86 -12.41 -16.95
N LEU A 64 2.04 -11.70 -15.82
CA LEU A 64 3.33 -11.65 -15.12
C LEU A 64 3.77 -13.04 -14.65
N TRP A 65 2.81 -13.85 -14.18
CA TRP A 65 3.05 -15.24 -13.79
C TRP A 65 3.43 -16.12 -14.98
N SER A 66 2.69 -16.07 -16.10
CA SER A 66 3.02 -16.88 -17.29
C SER A 66 4.38 -16.53 -17.90
N ARG A 67 4.86 -15.31 -17.68
CA ARG A 67 6.17 -14.83 -18.12
C ARG A 67 7.30 -15.09 -17.10
N GLY A 68 6.99 -15.70 -15.97
CA GLY A 68 7.97 -16.11 -14.96
C GLY A 68 8.50 -14.97 -14.09
N PHE A 69 7.76 -13.87 -13.92
CA PHE A 69 8.17 -12.77 -13.03
C PHE A 69 7.82 -13.01 -11.55
N VAL A 70 6.84 -13.88 -11.29
CA VAL A 70 6.48 -14.36 -9.95
C VAL A 70 6.84 -15.85 -9.79
N GLN A 71 6.93 -16.31 -8.55
CA GLN A 71 7.22 -17.70 -8.18
C GLN A 71 6.37 -18.11 -6.98
N ASP A 72 6.43 -19.39 -6.62
CA ASP A 72 5.75 -19.96 -5.44
C ASP A 72 4.26 -19.61 -5.42
N VAL A 73 3.60 -19.76 -6.58
CA VAL A 73 2.18 -19.40 -6.73
C VAL A 73 1.32 -20.54 -6.21
N GLU A 74 0.54 -20.26 -5.17
CA GLU A 74 -0.42 -21.19 -4.58
C GLU A 74 -1.84 -20.64 -4.76
N VAL A 75 -2.79 -21.56 -4.95
CA VAL A 75 -4.20 -21.21 -5.14
C VAL A 75 -4.89 -21.27 -3.78
N GLU A 76 -5.39 -20.14 -3.31
CA GLU A 76 -6.29 -20.05 -2.17
C GLU A 76 -7.74 -20.04 -2.67
N TYR A 77 -8.71 -20.09 -1.75
CA TYR A 77 -10.14 -20.16 -2.08
C TYR A 77 -10.57 -19.12 -3.13
N THR A 78 -10.16 -17.86 -2.97
CA THR A 78 -10.60 -16.75 -3.83
C THR A 78 -9.46 -15.92 -4.42
N TYR A 79 -8.22 -16.18 -4.03
CA TYR A 79 -7.04 -15.40 -4.43
C TYR A 79 -5.83 -16.32 -4.63
N TYR A 80 -4.71 -15.77 -5.10
CA TYR A 80 -3.44 -16.50 -5.17
C TYR A 80 -2.45 -15.89 -4.20
N THR A 81 -1.64 -16.72 -3.56
CA THR A 81 -0.43 -16.26 -2.87
C THR A 81 0.77 -16.45 -3.79
N PHE A 82 1.77 -15.57 -3.69
CA PHE A 82 2.96 -15.64 -4.52
C PHE A 82 4.14 -14.87 -3.92
N LYS A 83 5.34 -15.11 -4.47
CA LYS A 83 6.53 -14.28 -4.23
C LYS A 83 7.02 -13.62 -5.52
N ILE A 84 7.61 -12.45 -5.39
CA ILE A 84 8.36 -11.81 -6.47
C ILE A 84 9.75 -12.45 -6.50
N ARG A 85 10.25 -12.83 -7.68
CA ARG A 85 11.60 -13.42 -7.77
C ARG A 85 12.67 -12.41 -7.35
N ASP A 86 13.65 -12.82 -6.55
CA ASP A 86 14.70 -11.92 -6.05
C ASP A 86 15.48 -11.20 -7.16
N LEU A 87 15.83 -11.93 -8.21
CA LEU A 87 16.53 -11.36 -9.37
C LEU A 87 15.69 -10.34 -10.14
N ILE A 88 14.35 -10.47 -10.08
CA ILE A 88 13.43 -9.46 -10.61
C ILE A 88 13.42 -8.27 -9.67
N HIS A 89 13.35 -8.48 -8.36
CA HIS A 89 13.38 -7.38 -7.38
C HIS A 89 14.62 -6.49 -7.56
N ASP A 90 15.80 -7.07 -7.75
CA ASP A 90 17.03 -6.32 -8.04
C ASP A 90 16.95 -5.50 -9.32
N LEU A 91 16.39 -6.08 -10.38
CA LEU A 91 16.16 -5.37 -11.64
C LEU A 91 15.19 -4.21 -11.45
N LEU A 92 14.07 -4.43 -10.75
CA LEU A 92 13.05 -3.42 -10.54
C LEU A 92 13.56 -2.29 -9.67
N SER A 93 14.32 -2.62 -8.61
CA SER A 93 14.96 -1.64 -7.73
C SER A 93 15.84 -0.68 -8.53
N ASN A 94 16.63 -1.19 -9.47
CA ASN A 94 17.47 -0.38 -10.36
C ASN A 94 16.67 0.52 -11.32
N VAL A 95 15.57 0.01 -11.89
CA VAL A 95 14.72 0.80 -12.82
C VAL A 95 13.88 1.84 -12.06
N SER A 96 13.63 1.63 -10.77
CA SER A 96 12.76 2.46 -9.95
C SER A 96 13.43 3.63 -9.22
N GLN A 97 14.77 3.72 -9.22
CA GLN A 97 15.51 4.60 -8.30
C GLN A 97 15.12 6.08 -8.36
N ASP A 98 14.74 6.58 -9.53
CA ASP A 98 14.40 7.99 -9.71
C ASP A 98 13.05 8.37 -9.08
N ASP A 99 12.11 7.45 -8.89
CA ASP A 99 10.74 7.78 -8.47
C ASP A 99 10.43 7.29 -7.04
N PHE A 100 11.35 6.52 -6.42
CA PHE A 100 11.16 5.77 -5.19
C PHE A 100 12.26 6.07 -4.17
N LEU A 101 11.87 6.08 -2.90
CA LEU A 101 12.81 6.21 -1.79
C LEU A 101 12.42 5.25 -0.66
N THR A 102 13.36 4.39 -0.30
CA THR A 102 13.30 3.64 0.95
C THR A 102 13.96 4.47 2.04
N ILE A 103 13.21 4.76 3.10
CA ILE A 103 13.67 5.55 4.24
C ILE A 103 14.18 4.60 5.31
N TYR A 104 15.47 4.76 5.60
CA TYR A 104 16.18 4.12 6.70
C TYR A 104 16.34 5.09 7.87
N PRO A 105 16.66 4.58 9.07
CA PRO A 105 17.12 5.40 10.19
C PRO A 105 18.23 6.34 9.72
N HIS A 106 18.08 7.64 9.95
CA HIS A 106 19.01 8.70 9.51
C HIS A 106 18.96 9.10 8.03
N THR A 107 17.87 8.82 7.30
CA THR A 107 17.65 9.44 5.99
C THR A 107 17.38 10.94 6.17
N ILE A 108 18.29 11.80 5.71
CA ILE A 108 18.23 13.26 5.94
C ILE A 108 17.88 14.04 4.67
N ASN A 109 18.16 13.47 3.48
CA ASN A 109 17.96 14.13 2.20
C ASN A 109 17.12 13.27 1.25
N ALA A 110 16.20 13.90 0.54
CA ALA A 110 15.43 13.31 -0.54
C ALA A 110 15.15 14.36 -1.62
N ALA A 111 15.07 13.91 -2.86
CA ALA A 111 14.66 14.77 -3.96
C ALA A 111 13.15 15.06 -3.92
N ASP A 112 12.74 16.21 -4.41
CA ASP A 112 11.34 16.66 -4.39
C ASP A 112 10.43 15.87 -5.35
N HIS A 113 11.02 15.21 -6.35
CA HIS A 113 10.34 14.40 -7.35
C HIS A 113 9.96 13.00 -6.86
N ILE A 114 10.41 12.58 -5.67
CA ILE A 114 10.07 11.26 -5.11
C ILE A 114 8.56 11.13 -4.93
N ARG A 115 8.01 10.03 -5.46
CA ARG A 115 6.56 9.76 -5.44
C ARG A 115 6.19 8.57 -4.56
N HIS A 116 7.12 7.67 -4.31
CA HIS A 116 6.85 6.43 -3.60
C HIS A 116 7.80 6.26 -2.44
N LEU A 117 7.24 6.30 -1.23
CA LEU A 117 7.98 6.14 0.01
C LEU A 117 7.70 4.79 0.63
N SER A 118 8.78 4.13 1.02
CA SER A 118 8.75 2.92 1.83
C SER A 118 9.54 3.17 3.09
N PHE A 119 8.96 2.88 4.27
CA PHE A 119 9.66 2.99 5.54
C PHE A 119 10.11 1.61 6.01
N LEU A 120 11.42 1.41 6.08
CA LEU A 120 12.07 0.16 6.47
C LEU A 120 13.09 0.43 7.58
N GLY A 121 12.92 -0.21 8.73
CA GLY A 121 13.86 -0.11 9.85
C GLY A 121 13.44 0.90 10.93
N ASP A 122 13.81 0.56 12.16
CA ASP A 122 13.48 1.15 13.48
C ASP A 122 12.06 1.02 14.04
N ASN A 123 12.04 0.87 15.37
CA ASN A 123 10.90 0.97 16.26
C ASN A 123 11.35 1.82 17.47
N PRO A 124 10.87 3.07 17.62
CA PRO A 124 9.83 3.73 16.82
C PRO A 124 10.32 4.25 15.46
N LEU A 125 9.40 4.35 14.50
CA LEU A 125 9.66 4.99 13.20
C LEU A 125 9.82 6.51 13.37
N ARG A 126 10.97 7.04 12.92
CA ARG A 126 11.31 8.47 13.01
C ARG A 126 11.76 9.04 11.67
N ALA A 127 11.23 10.20 11.32
CA ALA A 127 11.74 11.04 10.24
C ALA A 127 11.68 12.52 10.64
N PRO A 128 12.69 13.34 10.29
CA PRO A 128 12.64 14.77 10.54
C PRO A 128 11.43 15.42 9.86
N GLN A 129 10.72 16.32 10.55
CA GLN A 129 9.58 17.01 9.93
C GLN A 129 9.99 17.88 8.73
N SER A 130 11.19 18.46 8.77
CA SER A 130 11.77 19.22 7.64
C SER A 130 11.92 18.36 6.39
N PHE A 131 12.29 17.09 6.57
CA PHE A 131 12.40 16.13 5.48
C PHE A 131 11.04 15.86 4.83
N LEU A 132 9.99 15.60 5.61
CA LEU A 132 8.64 15.37 5.08
C LEU A 132 8.07 16.57 4.30
N LYS A 133 8.41 17.81 4.70
CA LYS A 133 7.97 19.03 4.03
C LYS A 133 8.54 19.22 2.62
N ASN A 134 9.72 18.66 2.35
CA ASN A 134 10.38 18.77 1.04
C ASN A 134 9.76 17.84 -0.02
N LEU A 135 9.09 16.78 0.44
CA LEU A 135 8.52 15.72 -0.38
C LEU A 135 7.10 16.08 -0.86
N LYS A 136 7.02 16.95 -1.88
CA LYS A 136 5.74 17.49 -2.38
C LYS A 136 5.01 16.53 -3.32
N GLY A 137 5.72 15.60 -3.94
CA GLY A 137 5.19 14.71 -5.00
C GLY A 137 4.64 13.36 -4.55
N VAL A 138 4.64 13.07 -3.24
CA VAL A 138 4.36 11.73 -2.70
C VAL A 138 2.95 11.27 -2.99
N ARG A 139 2.84 10.06 -3.54
CA ARG A 139 1.61 9.35 -3.92
C ARG A 139 1.43 8.03 -3.19
N THR A 140 2.50 7.43 -2.73
CA THR A 140 2.46 6.18 -1.96
C THR A 140 3.32 6.33 -0.71
N LEU A 141 2.75 5.95 0.43
CA LEU A 141 3.45 5.79 1.68
C LEU A 141 3.13 4.39 2.21
N VAL A 142 4.15 3.54 2.31
CA VAL A 142 4.02 2.19 2.85
C VAL A 142 4.91 2.03 4.06
N ILE A 143 4.35 1.50 5.14
CA ILE A 143 5.10 1.07 6.33
C ILE A 143 5.22 -0.45 6.28
N LEU A 144 6.41 -0.93 5.93
CA LEU A 144 6.62 -2.37 5.74
C LEU A 144 7.01 -3.03 7.07
N PRO A 145 6.34 -4.10 7.51
CA PRO A 145 6.77 -4.85 8.68
C PRO A 145 8.13 -5.53 8.41
N SER A 146 8.99 -5.60 9.44
CA SER A 146 10.30 -6.29 9.35
C SER A 146 10.30 -7.65 10.03
N SER A 147 9.28 -7.95 10.84
CA SER A 147 9.23 -9.15 11.66
C SER A 147 7.80 -9.59 12.02
N GLY A 148 6.79 -9.11 11.28
CA GLY A 148 5.37 -9.37 11.57
C GLY A 148 4.88 -8.82 12.92
N ARG A 149 5.70 -8.05 13.62
CA ARG A 149 5.36 -7.39 14.90
C ARG A 149 4.91 -5.95 14.66
N ASN A 150 3.98 -5.51 15.50
CA ASN A 150 3.56 -4.11 15.51
C ASN A 150 4.71 -3.17 15.86
N ARG A 151 4.75 -2.03 15.18
CA ARG A 151 5.74 -0.98 15.41
C ARG A 151 5.13 0.22 16.11
N ILE A 152 5.89 0.85 16.98
CA ILE A 152 5.51 2.15 17.54
C ILE A 152 5.71 3.18 16.41
N ILE A 153 4.62 3.86 16.07
CA ILE A 153 4.66 5.01 15.19
C ILE A 153 4.25 6.23 16.00
N GLU A 154 5.07 7.28 15.96
CA GLU A 154 4.76 8.50 16.68
C GLU A 154 3.58 9.20 15.97
N GLU A 155 2.50 9.51 16.70
CA GLU A 155 1.27 10.13 16.13
C GLU A 155 1.60 11.38 15.31
N HIS A 156 2.57 12.16 15.79
CA HIS A 156 3.04 13.37 15.12
C HIS A 156 3.56 13.12 13.70
N PHE A 157 4.07 11.92 13.41
CA PHE A 157 4.70 11.54 12.15
C PHE A 157 3.62 11.14 11.17
N VAL A 158 2.62 10.38 11.63
CA VAL A 158 1.40 10.10 10.85
C VAL A 158 0.72 11.40 10.46
N ASN A 159 0.50 12.30 11.44
CA ASN A 159 -0.15 13.57 11.19
C ASN A 159 0.68 14.47 10.25
N ALA A 160 2.00 14.56 10.43
CA ALA A 160 2.88 15.30 9.53
C ALA A 160 2.87 14.72 8.11
N SER A 161 2.90 13.39 7.95
CA SER A 161 2.83 12.74 6.64
C SER A 161 1.51 13.05 5.94
N ILE A 162 0.38 12.91 6.64
CA ILE A 162 -0.96 13.26 6.12
C ILE A 162 -1.03 14.75 5.71
N LEU A 163 -0.45 15.64 6.51
CA LEU A 163 -0.50 17.07 6.24
C LEU A 163 0.42 17.48 5.09
N ASN A 164 1.54 16.81 4.84
CA ASN A 164 2.47 17.17 3.77
C ASN A 164 2.12 16.49 2.43
N PHE A 165 1.68 15.23 2.44
CA PHE A 165 1.50 14.43 1.21
C PHE A 165 0.12 14.63 0.60
N LYS A 166 -0.15 15.82 0.04
CA LYS A 166 -1.47 16.17 -0.51
C LYS A 166 -1.93 15.33 -1.70
N PHE A 167 -0.99 14.70 -2.41
CA PHE A 167 -1.27 13.83 -3.56
C PHE A 167 -1.27 12.34 -3.22
N LEU A 168 -1.28 11.99 -1.93
CA LEU A 168 -1.27 10.60 -1.48
C LEU A 168 -2.49 9.86 -2.01
N ARG A 169 -2.23 8.70 -2.64
CA ARG A 169 -3.22 7.77 -3.18
C ARG A 169 -3.25 6.46 -2.40
N LEU A 170 -2.11 6.07 -1.83
CA LEU A 170 -1.99 4.87 -1.04
C LEU A 170 -1.30 5.20 0.29
N LEU A 171 -1.97 4.84 1.38
CA LEU A 171 -1.47 4.95 2.74
C LEU A 171 -1.60 3.59 3.42
N ASP A 172 -0.48 2.92 3.63
CA ASP A 172 -0.40 1.68 4.39
C ASP A 172 0.28 1.98 5.73
N LEU A 173 -0.51 1.87 6.80
CA LEU A 173 -0.09 1.99 8.19
C LEU A 173 -0.28 0.66 8.92
N SER A 174 -0.40 -0.45 8.19
CA SER A 174 -0.58 -1.78 8.79
C SER A 174 0.55 -2.11 9.78
N TYR A 175 0.26 -3.02 10.71
CA TYR A 175 1.21 -3.41 11.77
C TYR A 175 1.74 -2.21 12.60
N SER A 176 0.90 -1.21 12.88
CA SER A 176 1.27 -0.05 13.71
C SER A 176 0.58 -0.07 15.07
N PHE A 177 1.23 0.42 16.13
CA PHE A 177 0.62 0.74 17.41
C PHE A 177 -0.11 2.09 17.35
N LEU A 178 -1.06 2.20 16.42
CA LEU A 178 -1.86 3.40 16.19
C LEU A 178 -3.21 3.27 16.92
N GLU A 179 -3.45 4.12 17.91
CA GLU A 179 -4.73 4.10 18.65
C GLU A 179 -5.86 4.78 17.88
N VAL A 180 -5.54 5.88 17.20
CA VAL A 180 -6.48 6.67 16.40
C VAL A 180 -5.75 7.25 15.20
N LEU A 181 -6.32 7.07 14.01
CA LEU A 181 -5.85 7.78 12.81
C LEU A 181 -6.28 9.26 12.90
N PRO A 182 -5.39 10.25 12.70
CA PRO A 182 -5.73 11.66 12.85
C PRO A 182 -6.89 12.14 11.97
N ASN A 183 -7.72 13.05 12.49
CA ASN A 183 -8.82 13.64 11.72
C ASN A 183 -8.36 14.42 10.46
N SER A 184 -7.08 14.79 10.38
CA SER A 184 -6.49 15.38 9.18
C SER A 184 -6.51 14.43 7.98
N VAL A 185 -6.72 13.12 8.16
CA VAL A 185 -6.80 12.15 7.05
C VAL A 185 -7.85 12.55 6.01
N GLY A 186 -8.98 13.13 6.44
CA GLY A 186 -10.03 13.60 5.54
C GLY A 186 -9.62 14.74 4.59
N THR A 187 -8.40 15.26 4.70
CA THR A 187 -7.79 16.20 3.75
C THR A 187 -7.17 15.50 2.53
N LEU A 188 -6.92 14.20 2.59
CA LEU A 188 -6.32 13.40 1.51
C LEU A 188 -7.36 13.06 0.43
N LYS A 189 -7.72 14.04 -0.41
CA LYS A 189 -8.78 13.89 -1.42
C LYS A 189 -8.48 12.89 -2.53
N HIS A 190 -7.21 12.55 -2.71
CA HIS A 190 -6.75 11.60 -3.71
C HIS A 190 -6.56 10.17 -3.17
N LEU A 191 -6.75 9.96 -1.86
CA LEU A 191 -6.55 8.67 -1.23
C LEU A 191 -7.54 7.66 -1.78
N ARG A 192 -7.01 6.53 -2.25
CA ARG A 192 -7.72 5.41 -2.88
C ARG A 192 -7.54 4.11 -2.11
N TYR A 193 -6.46 3.99 -1.35
CA TYR A 193 -6.17 2.82 -0.53
C TYR A 193 -5.72 3.27 0.85
N LEU A 194 -6.39 2.73 1.86
CA LEU A 194 -6.04 2.90 3.27
C LEU A 194 -6.01 1.53 3.93
N ASP A 195 -4.86 1.20 4.50
CA ASP A 195 -4.65 -0.04 5.23
C ASP A 195 -4.26 0.26 6.67
N LEU A 196 -5.10 -0.21 7.59
CA LEU A 196 -4.91 -0.14 9.03
C LEU A 196 -4.92 -1.55 9.64
N SER A 197 -4.72 -2.57 8.81
CA SER A 197 -4.70 -3.97 9.24
C SER A 197 -3.69 -4.16 10.37
N ARG A 198 -4.05 -4.99 11.34
CA ARG A 198 -3.22 -5.33 12.50
C ARG A 198 -2.82 -4.12 13.32
N CYS A 199 -3.58 -3.03 13.27
CA CYS A 199 -3.45 -1.94 14.22
C CYS A 199 -4.22 -2.31 15.51
N TYR A 200 -3.71 -3.28 16.27
CA TYR A 200 -4.40 -3.90 17.42
C TYR A 200 -4.81 -2.93 18.53
N ARG A 201 -4.23 -1.73 18.62
CA ARG A 201 -4.63 -0.71 19.61
C ARG A 201 -5.67 0.27 19.07
N MET A 202 -6.08 0.13 17.80
CA MET A 202 -7.00 1.05 17.18
C MET A 202 -8.40 0.86 17.76
N SER A 203 -8.91 1.90 18.41
CA SER A 203 -10.24 1.87 19.06
C SER A 203 -11.34 2.47 18.20
N LYS A 204 -10.99 3.34 17.25
CA LYS A 204 -11.93 4.03 16.37
C LYS A 204 -11.27 4.59 15.11
N LEU A 205 -12.08 4.70 14.05
CA LEU A 205 -11.73 5.51 12.89
C LEU A 205 -12.02 7.01 13.13
N PRO A 206 -11.29 7.93 12.47
CA PRO A 206 -11.54 9.35 12.59
C PRO A 206 -12.90 9.73 12.04
N ARG A 207 -13.54 10.73 12.67
CA ARG A 207 -14.83 11.26 12.21
C ARG A 207 -14.77 11.79 10.79
N SER A 208 -13.60 12.20 10.30
CA SER A 208 -13.41 12.72 8.95
C SER A 208 -13.24 11.65 7.87
N ILE A 209 -13.28 10.35 8.20
CA ILE A 209 -13.08 9.26 7.23
C ILE A 209 -14.07 9.37 6.06
N TYR A 210 -15.31 9.80 6.30
CA TYR A 210 -16.34 10.01 5.26
C TYR A 210 -15.91 10.98 4.15
N LYS A 211 -14.90 11.83 4.40
CA LYS A 211 -14.39 12.81 3.44
C LYS A 211 -13.48 12.17 2.37
N LEU A 212 -13.10 10.89 2.54
CA LEU A 212 -12.27 10.12 1.61
C LEU A 212 -13.10 9.56 0.46
N GLN A 213 -13.81 10.42 -0.27
CA GLN A 213 -14.75 9.98 -1.31
C GLN A 213 -14.08 9.26 -2.50
N SER A 214 -12.76 9.38 -2.66
CA SER A 214 -11.98 8.65 -3.68
C SER A 214 -11.53 7.26 -3.22
N LEU A 215 -11.82 6.87 -1.98
CA LEU A 215 -11.33 5.61 -1.40
C LEU A 215 -11.97 4.42 -2.13
N LEU A 216 -11.12 3.51 -2.63
CA LEU A 216 -11.50 2.25 -3.27
C LEU A 216 -11.34 1.08 -2.31
N THR A 217 -10.35 1.15 -1.43
CA THR A 217 -10.00 0.07 -0.50
C THR A 217 -9.81 0.62 0.91
N LEU A 218 -10.48 -0.02 1.87
CA LEU A 218 -10.27 0.13 3.30
C LEU A 218 -10.03 -1.26 3.91
N ARG A 219 -8.80 -1.51 4.39
CA ARG A 219 -8.44 -2.77 5.07
C ARG A 219 -8.32 -2.54 6.58
N LEU A 220 -9.06 -3.35 7.33
CA LEU A 220 -9.15 -3.36 8.79
C LEU A 220 -8.98 -4.80 9.32
N LEU A 221 -8.16 -5.60 8.64
CA LEU A 221 -7.88 -6.99 9.01
C LEU A 221 -7.26 -7.08 10.39
N ASP A 222 -7.65 -8.06 11.20
CA ASP A 222 -7.03 -8.33 12.50
C ASP A 222 -6.94 -7.08 13.40
N ILE A 223 -7.96 -6.22 13.38
CA ILE A 223 -8.11 -5.16 14.38
C ILE A 223 -8.83 -5.73 15.61
N ASP A 224 -8.62 -5.13 16.78
CA ASP A 224 -9.37 -5.44 18.00
C ASP A 224 -10.89 -5.34 17.75
N CYS A 225 -11.64 -6.32 18.23
CA CYS A 225 -13.10 -6.43 18.07
C CYS A 225 -13.88 -5.26 18.70
N GLN A 226 -13.21 -4.39 19.47
CA GLN A 226 -13.80 -3.17 20.01
C GLN A 226 -13.84 -1.99 19.02
N LEU A 227 -13.36 -2.15 17.78
CA LEU A 227 -13.33 -1.07 16.80
C LEU A 227 -14.73 -0.52 16.50
N GLN A 228 -14.94 0.76 16.82
CA GLN A 228 -16.17 1.45 16.47
C GLN A 228 -16.10 2.02 15.05
N LEU A 229 -16.90 1.43 14.15
CA LEU A 229 -17.08 1.97 12.80
C LEU A 229 -17.96 3.24 12.82
N PRO A 230 -17.58 4.32 12.11
CA PRO A 230 -18.37 5.53 12.08
C PRO A 230 -19.64 5.35 11.24
N ARG A 231 -20.77 5.91 11.70
CA ARG A 231 -22.07 5.83 11.02
C ARG A 231 -22.06 6.32 9.56
N ASN A 232 -21.08 7.16 9.19
CA ASN A 232 -21.00 7.79 7.88
C ASN A 232 -20.11 7.03 6.89
N LEU A 233 -19.76 5.75 7.13
CA LEU A 233 -19.02 4.94 6.15
C LEU A 233 -19.76 4.80 4.82
N GLN A 234 -21.10 4.85 4.83
CA GLN A 234 -21.93 4.87 3.61
C GLN A 234 -21.62 6.04 2.65
N SER A 235 -20.92 7.08 3.12
CA SER A 235 -20.49 8.20 2.27
C SER A 235 -19.26 7.88 1.40
N LEU A 236 -18.61 6.73 1.62
CA LEU A 236 -17.50 6.24 0.80
C LEU A 236 -18.03 5.59 -0.49
N VAL A 237 -18.65 6.40 -1.35
CA VAL A 237 -19.41 5.92 -2.52
C VAL A 237 -18.58 5.18 -3.58
N ASN A 238 -17.26 5.34 -3.58
CA ASN A 238 -16.35 4.64 -4.49
C ASN A 238 -15.70 3.40 -3.87
N LEU A 239 -16.03 3.08 -2.60
CA LEU A 239 -15.44 1.95 -1.91
C LEU A 239 -15.86 0.64 -2.59
N ARG A 240 -14.87 -0.17 -2.95
CA ARG A 240 -15.06 -1.48 -3.59
C ARG A 240 -14.65 -2.61 -2.66
N PHE A 241 -13.64 -2.36 -1.84
CA PHE A 241 -13.11 -3.31 -0.87
C PHE A 241 -13.20 -2.75 0.53
N LEU A 242 -13.95 -3.44 1.38
CA LEU A 242 -13.99 -3.22 2.81
C LEU A 242 -13.67 -4.56 3.47
N ASP A 243 -12.47 -4.67 4.03
CA ASP A 243 -12.04 -5.87 4.73
C ASP A 243 -12.14 -5.65 6.24
N LEU A 244 -13.06 -6.37 6.88
CA LEU A 244 -13.34 -6.33 8.31
C LEU A 244 -13.02 -7.67 8.99
N THR A 245 -12.26 -8.55 8.33
CA THR A 245 -12.07 -9.91 8.84
C THR A 245 -11.33 -9.86 10.18
N GLU A 246 -12.02 -10.27 11.24
CA GLU A 246 -11.45 -10.52 12.56
C GLU A 246 -10.97 -11.98 12.61
N ILE A 247 -9.80 -12.24 13.20
CA ILE A 247 -9.54 -13.58 13.73
C ILE A 247 -10.45 -13.74 14.95
N LEU A 248 -11.44 -14.63 14.83
CA LEU A 248 -12.01 -15.30 15.98
C LEU A 248 -10.84 -16.01 16.68
N MET A 249 -10.19 -15.34 17.64
CA MET A 249 -9.31 -16.00 18.56
C MET A 249 -10.20 -17.01 19.30
N GLY A 250 -10.11 -18.27 18.89
CA GLY A 250 -10.88 -19.35 19.49
C GLY A 250 -10.68 -19.32 21.00
N ASN A 251 -11.80 -19.26 21.72
CA ASN A 251 -11.85 -19.61 23.14
C ASN A 251 -11.50 -21.09 23.32
#